data_AF-A0A4V3G8U0-F1
#
_entry.id   AF-A0A4V3G8U0-F1
#
_cell.length_a   1.000
_cell.length_b   1.000
_cell.length_c   1.000
_cell.angle_alpha   90.00
_cell.angle_beta   90.00
_cell.angle_gamma   90.00
#
_symmetry.space_group_name_H-M   'P 1'
#
loop_
_entity.id
_entity.type
_entity.pdbx_description
1 polymer ?
#
loop_
_entity_poly.entity_id
_entity_poly.type
_entity_poly.pdbx_seq_one_letter_code
_entity_poly.pdbx_strand_id
1 'polypeptide(L)'
;MSVPGAVAFILDELSAAGPPEAFQAEREFAHLHPVADGSLHMTLPTDLARAAFDAGWGEPHPRSGTPLIFGPRDEDELNVVWLLLQASYAFAKGEY
;
A
#
# COMPACT_ATOMS: atom_id res chain seq x y z
N MET A 1 8.21 -6.85 -3.04
CA MET A 1 8.87 -8.13 -2.67
C MET A 1 8.34 -8.44 -1.29
N SER A 2 7.70 -9.59 -1.11
CA SER A 2 7.11 -9.91 0.19
C SER A 2 8.14 -10.52 1.16
N VAL A 3 7.83 -10.51 2.45
CA VAL A 3 8.62 -11.12 3.53
C VAL A 3 7.86 -12.30 4.17
N PRO A 4 8.53 -13.31 4.75
CA PRO A 4 7.84 -14.39 5.43
C PRO A 4 6.88 -13.89 6.53
N GLY A 5 5.64 -14.36 6.49
CA GLY A 5 4.58 -13.97 7.43
C GLY A 5 3.83 -12.68 7.04
N ALA A 6 4.15 -12.07 5.90
CA ALA A 6 3.33 -10.98 5.36
C ALA A 6 1.95 -11.49 4.92
N VAL A 7 0.96 -10.61 5.03
CA VAL A 7 -0.44 -10.90 4.65
C VAL A 7 -0.82 -10.00 3.49
N ALA A 8 -1.15 -10.60 2.36
CA ALA A 8 -1.53 -9.88 1.14
C ALA A 8 -3.00 -9.47 1.15
N PHE A 9 -3.26 -8.28 0.61
CA PHE A 9 -4.57 -7.79 0.23
C PHE A 9 -4.73 -7.98 -1.28
N ILE A 10 -5.68 -8.83 -1.66
CA ILE A 10 -5.90 -9.26 -3.04
C ILE A 10 -7.36 -9.00 -3.39
N LEU A 11 -7.61 -8.30 -4.50
CA LEU A 11 -8.96 -8.12 -5.03
C LEU A 11 -9.48 -9.39 -5.70
N ASP A 12 -10.79 -9.61 -5.64
CA ASP A 12 -11.44 -10.57 -6.54
C ASP A 12 -11.29 -10.12 -8.00
N GLU A 13 -11.46 -11.05 -8.93
CA GLU A 13 -11.18 -10.82 -10.36
C GLU A 13 -12.05 -9.72 -10.98
N LEU A 14 -13.31 -9.58 -10.54
CA LEU A 14 -14.23 -8.59 -11.09
C LEU A 14 -13.99 -7.20 -10.51
N SER A 15 -13.47 -7.11 -9.29
CA SER A 15 -13.16 -5.84 -8.64
C SER A 15 -11.78 -5.28 -9.04
N ALA A 16 -10.87 -6.08 -9.57
CA ALA A 16 -9.51 -5.66 -9.95
C ALA A 16 -9.48 -4.89 -11.28
N ALA A 17 -10.18 -3.75 -11.34
CA ALA A 17 -10.38 -2.94 -12.54
C ALA A 17 -9.46 -1.72 -12.65
N GLY A 18 -8.57 -1.52 -11.68
CA GLY A 18 -7.55 -0.46 -11.70
C GLY A 18 -6.50 -0.66 -12.79
N PRO A 19 -5.66 0.36 -13.04
CA PRO A 19 -4.58 0.24 -14.01
C PRO A 19 -3.49 -0.74 -13.53
N PRO A 20 -2.63 -1.25 -14.43
CA PRO A 20 -1.60 -2.24 -14.05
C PRO A 20 -0.70 -1.80 -12.89
N GLU A 21 -0.35 -0.52 -12.80
CA GLU A 21 0.46 0.06 -11.73
C GLU A 21 -0.24 0.08 -10.35
N ALA A 22 -1.54 -0.20 -10.29
CA ALA A 22 -2.25 -0.37 -9.04
C ALA A 22 -1.98 -1.74 -8.38
N PHE A 23 -1.22 -2.63 -9.04
CA PHE A 23 -0.93 -3.97 -8.54
C PHE A 23 0.57 -4.26 -8.48
N GLN A 24 0.99 -4.96 -7.43
CA GLN A 24 2.38 -5.41 -7.24
C GLN A 24 2.63 -6.77 -7.88
N ALA A 25 1.62 -7.64 -7.81
CA ALA A 25 1.61 -8.99 -8.34
C ALA A 25 0.16 -9.42 -8.57
N GLU A 26 -0.19 -9.80 -9.80
CA GLU A 26 -1.56 -10.17 -10.17
C GLU A 26 -2.61 -9.14 -9.70
N ARG A 27 -3.40 -9.45 -8.67
CA ARG A 27 -4.47 -8.62 -8.10
C ARG A 27 -4.13 -8.12 -6.68
N GLU A 28 -2.88 -8.31 -6.25
CA GLU A 28 -2.37 -7.80 -4.99
C GLU A 28 -2.05 -6.32 -5.11
N PHE A 29 -2.71 -5.50 -4.30
CA PHE A 29 -2.47 -4.05 -4.26
C PHE A 29 -1.62 -3.64 -3.04
N ALA A 30 -1.69 -4.42 -1.95
CA ALA A 30 -0.90 -4.19 -0.75
C ALA A 30 -0.58 -5.50 -0.05
N HIS A 31 0.44 -5.50 0.80
CA HIS A 31 0.59 -6.50 1.85
C HIS A 31 1.13 -5.88 3.14
N LEU A 32 0.67 -6.42 4.26
CA LEU A 32 1.09 -6.04 5.60
C LEU A 32 2.29 -6.91 6.02
N HIS A 33 3.39 -6.28 6.41
CA HIS A 33 4.52 -6.95 7.03
C HIS A 33 4.17 -7.44 8.45
N PRO A 34 4.90 -8.45 8.98
CA PRO A 34 4.69 -8.93 10.33
C PRO A 34 4.78 -7.81 11.40
N VAL A 35 4.20 -8.11 12.57
CA VAL A 35 4.08 -7.19 13.73
C VAL A 35 5.39 -6.54 14.18
N ALA A 36 6.55 -7.10 13.80
CA ALA A 36 7.85 -6.52 14.12
C ALA A 36 8.03 -5.08 13.63
N ASP A 37 7.46 -4.72 12.47
CA ASP A 37 7.43 -3.32 12.00
C ASP A 37 6.04 -2.83 11.59
N GLY A 38 5.10 -3.73 11.27
CA GLY A 38 3.72 -3.40 10.90
C GLY A 38 3.61 -2.53 9.65
N SER A 39 4.69 -2.41 8.87
CA SER A 39 4.73 -1.60 7.66
C SER A 39 3.89 -2.23 6.54
N LEU A 40 3.42 -1.39 5.62
CA LEU A 40 2.69 -1.85 4.45
C LEU A 40 3.48 -1.53 3.19
N HIS A 41 3.74 -2.58 2.41
CA HIS A 41 4.16 -2.42 1.04
C HIS A 41 2.88 -2.32 0.20
N MET A 42 2.60 -1.15 -0.39
CA MET A 42 1.36 -0.89 -1.14
C MET A 42 1.60 -0.10 -2.43
N THR A 43 0.66 -0.19 -3.37
CA THR A 43 0.60 0.71 -4.53
C THR A 43 -0.20 1.96 -4.19
N LEU A 44 0.19 3.11 -4.72
CA LEU A 44 -0.56 4.35 -4.58
C LEU A 44 -0.48 5.12 -5.91
N PRO A 45 -1.50 5.95 -6.21
CA PRO A 45 -1.40 7.00 -7.20
C PRO A 45 -0.14 7.85 -6.98
N THR A 46 0.54 8.23 -8.06
CA THR A 46 1.91 8.79 -7.98
C THR A 46 1.98 10.08 -7.17
N ASP A 47 0.97 10.94 -7.29
CA ASP A 47 0.84 12.18 -6.54
C ASP A 47 0.60 11.94 -5.06
N LEU A 48 -0.24 10.96 -4.71
CA LEU A 48 -0.48 10.56 -3.33
C LEU A 48 0.74 9.89 -2.69
N ALA A 49 1.44 9.02 -3.43
CA ALA A 49 2.70 8.43 -2.99
C ALA A 49 3.71 9.52 -2.63
N ARG A 50 3.88 10.51 -3.51
CA ARG A 50 4.77 11.64 -3.27
C ARG A 50 4.34 12.45 -2.05
N ALA A 51 3.05 12.74 -1.90
CA ALA A 51 2.53 13.45 -0.72
C ALA A 51 2.80 12.68 0.58
N ALA A 52 2.65 11.35 0.58
CA ALA A 52 2.96 10.50 1.72
C ALA A 52 4.45 10.57 2.08
N PHE A 53 5.35 10.52 1.08
CA PHE A 53 6.79 10.63 1.30
C PHE A 53 7.19 12.02 1.82
N ASP A 54 6.67 13.08 1.20
CA ASP A 54 6.92 14.48 1.60
C ASP A 54 6.47 14.73 3.05
N ALA A 55 5.41 14.04 3.49
CA ALA A 55 4.89 14.10 4.86
C ALA A 55 5.53 13.07 5.83
N GLY A 56 6.50 12.27 5.38
CA GLY A 56 7.27 11.35 6.23
C GLY A 56 6.57 10.02 6.56
N TRP A 57 5.54 9.64 5.83
CA TRP A 57 4.78 8.41 6.07
C TRP A 57 5.40 7.15 5.47
N GLY A 58 6.40 7.30 4.60
CA GLY A 58 7.03 6.17 3.97
C GLY A 58 8.12 6.58 3.01
N GLU A 59 8.64 5.58 2.30
CA GLU A 59 9.70 5.74 1.32
C GLU A 59 9.49 4.80 0.13
N PRO A 60 10.07 5.10 -1.04
CA PRO A 60 10.07 4.15 -2.14
C PRO A 60 10.86 2.89 -1.76
N HIS A 61 10.26 1.71 -1.90
CA HIS A 61 10.95 0.45 -1.60
C HIS A 61 12.20 0.31 -2.50
N PRO A 62 13.40 0.03 -1.96
CA PRO A 62 14.68 0.22 -2.66
C PRO A 62 14.87 -0.65 -3.91
N ARG A 63 14.07 -1.72 -4.06
CA ARG A 63 14.13 -2.61 -5.24
C ARG A 63 12.97 -2.41 -6.21
N SER A 64 11.78 -2.10 -5.72
CA SER A 64 10.56 -2.07 -6.56
C SER A 64 10.04 -0.66 -6.82
N GLY A 65 10.53 0.35 -6.12
CA GLY A 65 10.13 1.77 -6.27
C GLY A 65 8.72 2.09 -5.74
N THR A 66 7.84 1.10 -5.67
CA THR A 66 6.53 1.13 -5.01
C THR A 66 6.64 1.56 -3.53
N PRO A 67 5.64 2.31 -3.01
CA PRO A 67 5.62 2.75 -1.61
C PRO A 67 5.78 1.64 -0.57
N LEU A 68 6.67 1.91 0.39
CA LEU A 68 6.71 1.25 1.70
C LEU A 68 6.24 2.27 2.75
N ILE A 69 5.03 2.11 3.26
CA ILE A 69 4.43 2.96 4.29
C ILE A 69 4.78 2.39 5.67
N PHE A 70 5.24 3.24 6.57
CA PHE A 70 5.65 2.83 7.91
C PHE A 70 4.45 2.36 8.74
N GLY A 71 4.69 1.38 9.62
CA GLY A 71 3.66 0.88 10.52
C GLY A 71 3.23 1.94 11.53
N PRO A 72 1.94 2.04 11.86
CA PRO A 72 1.44 3.04 12.79
C PRO A 72 1.88 2.72 14.23
N ARG A 73 2.21 3.75 15.00
CA ARG A 73 2.63 3.63 16.41
C ARG A 73 1.50 3.88 17.40
N ASP A 74 0.46 4.56 16.96
CA ASP A 74 -0.73 4.92 17.73
C ASP A 74 -1.98 4.97 16.84
N GLU A 75 -3.13 5.28 17.46
CA GLU A 75 -4.43 5.34 16.79
C GLU A 75 -4.52 6.48 15.74
N ASP A 76 -3.82 7.60 15.97
CA ASP A 76 -3.84 8.73 15.03
C ASP A 76 -3.06 8.37 13.75
N GLU A 77 -1.91 7.73 13.91
CA GLU A 77 -1.15 7.19 12.79
C GLU A 77 -1.88 6.06 12.08
N LEU A 78 -2.57 5.19 12.84
CA LEU A 78 -3.39 4.13 12.27
C LEU A 78 -4.47 4.70 11.34
N ASN A 79 -5.11 5.81 11.73
CA ASN A 79 -6.08 6.49 10.88
C ASN A 79 -5.47 6.97 9.56
N VAL A 80 -4.24 7.49 9.58
CA VAL A 80 -3.56 7.93 8.35
C VAL A 80 -3.20 6.75 7.46
N VAL A 81 -2.59 5.71 8.02
CA VAL A 81 -2.24 4.48 7.29
C VAL A 81 -3.49 3.80 6.72
N TRP A 82 -4.59 3.81 7.48
CA TRP A 82 -5.89 3.32 7.02
C TRP A 82 -6.39 4.09 5.80
N LEU A 83 -6.34 5.42 5.81
CA LEU A 83 -6.73 6.25 4.66
C LEU A 83 -5.86 5.98 3.42
N LEU A 84 -4.54 5.80 3.60
CA LEU A 84 -3.65 5.43 2.50
C LEU A 84 -3.99 4.05 1.94
N LEU A 85 -4.29 3.07 2.80
CA LEU A 85 -4.71 1.74 2.36
C LEU A 85 -6.06 1.77 1.62
N GLN A 86 -7.02 2.59 2.07
CA GLN A 86 -8.28 2.79 1.37
C GLN A 86 -8.08 3.44 0.01
N ALA A 87 -7.16 4.40 -0.12
CA ALA A 87 -6.80 5.00 -1.40
C ALA A 87 -6.13 3.97 -2.34
N SER A 88 -5.24 3.13 -1.81
CA SER A 88 -4.63 2.00 -2.54
C SER A 88 -5.70 1.03 -3.06
N TYR A 89 -6.68 0.69 -2.21
CA TYR A 89 -7.82 -0.16 -2.56
C TYR A 89 -8.68 0.47 -3.67
N ALA A 90 -9.04 1.75 -3.54
CA ALA A 90 -9.81 2.47 -4.56
C ALA A 90 -9.06 2.54 -5.89
N PHE A 91 -7.73 2.76 -5.85
CA PHE A 91 -6.89 2.78 -7.04
C PHE A 91 -6.88 1.42 -7.75
N ALA A 92 -6.73 0.34 -6.99
CA ALA A 92 -6.80 -1.03 -7.50
C ALA A 92 -8.19 -1.41 -8.05
N LYS A 93 -9.25 -0.75 -7.59
CA LYS A 93 -10.60 -0.89 -8.13
C LYS A 93 -10.88 -0.02 -9.36
N GLY A 94 -10.00 0.92 -9.70
CA GLY A 94 -10.27 1.93 -10.74
C GLY A 94 -11.28 2.99 -10.30
N GLU A 95 -11.40 3.22 -8.99
CA GLU A 95 -12.35 4.15 -8.35
C GLU A 95 -11.64 5.33 -7.66
N TYR A 96 -10.36 5.54 -7.96
CA TYR A 96 -9.54 6.63 -7.40
C TYR A 96 -9.70 7.94 -8.19
#